data_AF-A0A1P8Q3V8-F1
#
_entry.id   AF-A0A1P8Q3V8-F1
#
_cell.length_a   1.000
_cell.length_b   1.000
_cell.length_c   1.000
_cell.angle_alpha   90.00
_cell.angle_beta   90.00
_cell.angle_gamma   90.00
#
_symmetry.space_group_name_H-M   'P 1'
#
loop_
_entity.id
_entity.type
_entity.pdbx_description
1 polymer ?
#
loop_
_entity_poly.entity_id
_entity_poly.type
_entity_poly.pdbx_seq_one_letter_code
_entity_poly.pdbx_strand_id
1 'polypeptide(L)'
;MFKPYVMLNKITDLEVSDLKELNVTTIMTDLDNTLLPWNSNDYDLTLRKWLNKMNKANIEVMVVSNNSYERVEKAVLDLPVSIVARAVKPLPFVIMRHLKIEHISPQSVLFVGDQIMTDVLAGNMSGLKTVLVKPLVETDAKKTRVNRFFERPILNFIEKHDTNMYWKDSLNDRN
;
A
#
# COMPACT_ATOMS: atom_id res chain seq x y z
N MET A 1 -0.76 -14.24 -11.78
CA MET A 1 -1.06 -14.99 -10.55
C MET A 1 -1.41 -13.99 -9.47
N PHE A 2 -2.48 -14.21 -8.70
CA PHE A 2 -2.88 -13.32 -7.62
C PHE A 2 -1.97 -13.53 -6.40
N LYS A 3 -0.95 -12.68 -6.27
CA LYS A 3 -0.01 -12.64 -5.15
C LYS A 3 0.65 -11.26 -5.08
N PRO A 4 1.21 -10.84 -3.93
CA PRO A 4 2.02 -9.64 -3.89
C PRO A 4 3.31 -9.82 -4.70
N TYR A 5 3.89 -8.72 -5.17
CA TYR A 5 5.25 -8.71 -5.72
C TYR A 5 6.29 -8.97 -4.62
N VAL A 6 6.08 -8.39 -3.43
CA VAL A 6 6.94 -8.58 -2.25
C VAL A 6 6.14 -8.38 -0.97
N MET A 7 6.63 -8.94 0.14
CA MET A 7 6.08 -8.76 1.48
C MET A 7 7.09 -8.05 2.37
N LEU A 8 6.70 -6.90 2.94
CA LEU A 8 7.54 -6.10 3.83
C LEU A 8 6.93 -6.02 5.22
N ASN A 9 7.75 -5.84 6.26
CA ASN A 9 7.22 -5.64 7.60
C ASN A 9 6.45 -4.33 7.69
N LYS A 10 6.98 -3.24 7.12
CA LYS A 10 6.36 -1.92 7.15
C LYS A 10 6.53 -1.22 5.81
N ILE A 11 5.64 -0.26 5.51
CA ILE A 11 5.80 0.61 4.34
C ILE A 11 7.09 1.45 4.42
N THR A 12 7.51 1.82 5.63
CA THR A 12 8.73 2.61 5.86
C THR A 12 10.03 1.87 5.55
N ASP A 13 9.95 0.56 5.31
CA ASP A 13 11.08 -0.27 4.89
C ASP A 13 11.38 -0.13 3.38
N LEU A 14 10.51 0.57 2.65
CA LEU A 14 10.78 0.99 1.27
C LEU A 14 11.81 2.11 1.24
N GLU A 15 12.95 1.85 0.61
CA GLU A 15 14.03 2.81 0.44
C GLU A 15 13.99 3.48 -0.94
N VAL A 16 14.48 4.72 -1.00
CA VAL A 16 14.51 5.50 -2.26
C VAL A 16 15.37 4.81 -3.33
N SER A 17 16.45 4.14 -2.92
CA SER A 17 17.31 3.37 -3.83
C SER A 17 16.53 2.27 -4.54
N ASP A 18 15.76 1.50 -3.77
CA ASP A 18 15.02 0.34 -4.27
C ASP A 18 13.96 0.79 -5.28
N LEU A 19 13.27 1.88 -4.97
CA LEU A 19 12.25 2.47 -5.85
C LEU A 19 12.85 2.98 -7.16
N LYS A 20 14.03 3.61 -7.11
CA LYS A 20 14.75 4.05 -8.31
C LYS A 20 15.20 2.88 -9.17
N GLU A 21 15.74 1.81 -8.57
CA GLU A 21 16.12 0.58 -9.29
C GLU A 21 14.92 -0.06 -10.00
N LEU A 22 13.73 0.03 -9.39
CA LEU A 22 12.48 -0.45 -9.97
C LEU A 22 11.81 0.52 -10.95
N ASN A 23 12.40 1.70 -11.19
CA ASN A 23 11.83 2.81 -11.97
C ASN A 23 10.45 3.28 -11.44
N VAL A 24 10.26 3.23 -10.12
CA VAL A 24 9.03 3.68 -9.45
C VAL A 24 9.13 5.18 -9.16
N THR A 25 8.11 5.90 -9.59
CA THR A 25 7.94 7.35 -9.35
C THR A 25 6.75 7.65 -8.45
N THR A 26 5.84 6.68 -8.26
CA THR A 26 4.62 6.87 -7.48
C THR A 26 4.37 5.65 -6.59
N ILE A 27 4.13 5.91 -5.31
CA ILE A 27 3.64 4.94 -4.33
C ILE A 27 2.16 5.22 -4.14
N MET A 28 1.30 4.29 -4.54
CA MET A 28 -0.09 4.27 -4.12
C MET A 28 -0.20 3.42 -2.85
N THR A 29 -0.73 3.97 -1.76
CA THR A 29 -0.81 3.25 -0.48
C THR A 29 -2.23 3.22 0.06
N ASP A 30 -2.64 2.11 0.66
CA ASP A 30 -3.79 2.14 1.56
C ASP A 30 -3.50 3.04 2.78
N LEU A 31 -4.58 3.45 3.45
CA LEU A 31 -4.52 4.30 4.64
C LEU A 31 -4.52 3.47 5.93
N ASP A 32 -5.63 2.76 6.16
CA ASP A 32 -5.97 2.17 7.46
C ASP A 32 -5.17 0.88 7.66
N ASN A 33 -4.42 0.77 8.76
CA ASN A 33 -3.49 -0.32 9.06
C ASN A 33 -2.32 -0.49 8.07
N THR A 34 -2.17 0.40 7.09
CA THR A 34 -1.01 0.44 6.18
C THR A 34 -0.12 1.66 6.44
N LEU A 35 -0.68 2.86 6.27
CA LEU A 35 0.03 4.13 6.49
C LEU A 35 -0.17 4.65 7.92
N LEU A 36 -1.39 4.51 8.45
CA LEU A 36 -1.77 4.91 9.80
C LEU A 36 -2.56 3.79 10.49
N PRO A 37 -2.53 3.67 11.84
CA PRO A 37 -3.46 2.81 12.55
C PRO A 37 -4.91 3.17 12.22
N TRP A 38 -5.78 2.19 11.97
CA TRP A 38 -7.17 2.45 11.54
C TRP A 38 -8.02 3.27 12.54
N ASN A 39 -7.60 3.33 13.81
CA ASN A 39 -8.28 3.97 14.92
C ASN A 39 -7.56 5.24 15.42
N SER A 40 -6.52 5.72 14.73
CA SER A 40 -5.79 6.93 15.10
C SER A 40 -5.40 7.75 13.88
N ASN A 41 -5.40 9.07 14.02
CA ASN A 41 -4.80 9.98 13.05
C ASN A 41 -3.36 10.33 13.42
N ASP A 42 -2.85 9.79 14.52
CA ASP A 42 -1.49 10.03 14.97
C ASP A 42 -0.52 9.27 14.07
N TYR A 43 0.47 9.98 13.59
CA TYR A 43 1.63 9.41 12.92
C TYR A 43 2.89 9.70 13.73
N ASP A 44 3.83 8.76 13.68
CA ASP A 44 5.10 8.94 14.35
C ASP A 44 6.09 9.79 13.51
N LEU A 45 7.20 10.16 14.13
CA LEU A 45 8.28 10.89 13.43
C LEU A 45 8.92 10.05 12.32
N THR A 46 8.85 8.73 12.40
CA THR A 46 9.39 7.79 11.40
C THR A 46 8.66 7.95 10.09
N LEU A 47 7.32 7.91 10.10
CA LEU A 47 6.49 8.07 8.92
C LEU A 47 6.70 9.44 8.27
N ARG A 48 6.70 10.52 9.08
CA ARG A 48 6.93 11.88 8.56
C ARG A 48 8.31 12.01 7.89
N LYS A 49 9.36 11.42 8.48
CA LYS A 49 10.70 11.42 7.87
C LYS A 49 10.72 10.64 6.56
N TRP A 50 10.06 9.48 6.52
CA TRP A 50 9.96 8.63 5.34
C TRP A 50 9.23 9.35 4.20
N LEU A 51 8.07 9.96 4.46
CA LEU A 51 7.31 10.74 3.47
C LEU A 51 8.14 11.92 2.92
N ASN A 52 8.82 12.66 3.79
CA ASN A 52 9.70 13.75 3.36
C ASN A 52 10.87 13.27 2.51
N LYS A 53 11.41 12.08 2.81
CA LYS A 53 12.49 11.46 2.02
C LYS A 53 12.00 11.07 0.63
N MET A 54 10.79 10.51 0.51
CA MET A 54 10.17 10.20 -0.78
C MET A 54 9.91 11.46 -1.61
N ASN A 55 9.30 12.48 -1.00
CA ASN A 55 9.04 13.75 -1.66
C ASN A 55 10.34 14.41 -2.18
N LYS A 56 11.40 14.46 -1.35
CA LYS A 56 12.71 14.98 -1.77
C LYS A 56 13.36 14.19 -2.92
N ALA A 57 12.97 12.93 -3.10
CA ALA A 57 13.44 12.08 -4.18
C ALA A 57 12.56 12.17 -5.45
N ASN A 58 11.56 13.05 -5.48
CA ASN A 58 10.51 13.13 -6.51
C ASN A 58 9.72 11.83 -6.66
N ILE A 59 9.47 11.15 -5.53
CA ILE A 59 8.60 9.99 -5.45
C ILE A 59 7.31 10.46 -4.77
N GLU A 60 6.22 10.48 -5.53
CA GLU A 60 4.92 10.87 -5.02
C GLU A 60 4.32 9.75 -4.16
N VAL A 61 3.80 10.09 -2.99
CA VAL A 61 3.02 9.16 -2.16
C VAL A 61 1.56 9.58 -2.22
N MET A 62 0.70 8.64 -2.62
CA MET A 62 -0.72 8.87 -2.86
C MET A 62 -1.55 7.86 -2.06
N VAL A 63 -2.42 8.37 -1.21
CA VAL A 63 -3.33 7.56 -0.40
C VAL A 63 -4.54 7.14 -1.20
N VAL A 64 -4.76 5.84 -1.35
CA VAL A 64 -5.88 5.22 -2.05
C VAL A 64 -6.78 4.51 -1.05
N SER A 65 -7.91 5.11 -0.70
CA SER A 65 -8.81 4.61 0.36
C SER A 65 -10.25 4.43 -0.10
N ASN A 66 -10.93 3.44 0.47
CA ASN A 66 -12.38 3.25 0.28
C ASN A 66 -13.23 4.22 1.11
N ASN A 67 -12.62 4.99 2.02
CA ASN A 67 -13.28 5.99 2.85
C ASN A 67 -13.70 7.24 2.06
N SER A 68 -14.55 8.08 2.66
CA SER A 68 -14.89 9.39 2.11
C SER A 68 -13.69 10.32 2.09
N TYR A 69 -13.67 11.27 1.15
CA TYR A 69 -12.59 12.26 1.05
C TYR A 69 -12.39 13.02 2.37
N GLU A 70 -13.46 13.52 2.98
CA GLU A 70 -13.41 14.22 4.29
C GLU A 70 -12.72 13.39 5.38
N ARG A 71 -12.97 12.07 5.43
CA ARG A 71 -12.34 11.19 6.43
C ARG A 71 -10.86 11.00 6.13
N VAL A 72 -10.49 10.84 4.86
CA VAL A 72 -9.10 10.65 4.43
C VAL A 72 -8.29 11.93 4.64
N GLU A 73 -8.81 13.06 4.16
CA GLU A 73 -8.20 14.39 4.31
C GLU A 73 -7.92 14.72 5.77
N LYS A 74 -8.89 14.48 6.66
CA LYS A 74 -8.70 14.67 8.10
C LYS A 74 -7.59 13.79 8.68
N ALA A 75 -7.39 12.58 8.15
CA ALA A 75 -6.37 11.66 8.63
C ALA A 75 -4.96 12.03 8.15
N VAL A 76 -4.83 12.68 6.98
CA VAL A 76 -3.54 12.96 6.35
C VAL A 76 -3.22 14.46 6.24
N LEU A 77 -3.98 15.32 6.93
CA LEU A 77 -3.97 16.78 6.79
C LEU A 77 -2.57 17.41 6.76
N ASP A 78 -1.65 16.91 7.59
CA ASP A 78 -0.29 17.45 7.74
C ASP A 78 0.79 16.63 7.03
N LEU A 79 0.39 15.63 6.23
CA LEU A 79 1.28 14.73 5.51
C LEU A 79 1.39 15.17 4.05
N PRO A 80 2.59 15.13 3.44
CA PRO A 80 2.79 15.51 2.05
C PRO A 80 2.35 14.37 1.11
N VAL A 81 1.04 14.11 1.05
CA VAL A 81 0.46 13.02 0.27
C VAL A 81 -0.74 13.49 -0.57
N SER A 82 -0.90 12.91 -1.74
CA SER A 82 -2.10 13.07 -2.58
C SER A 82 -3.21 12.11 -2.14
N ILE A 83 -4.47 12.38 -2.49
CA ILE A 83 -5.63 11.59 -2.04
C ILE A 83 -6.46 11.07 -3.23
N VAL A 84 -6.71 9.75 -3.23
CA VAL A 84 -7.72 9.06 -4.04
C VAL A 84 -8.71 8.40 -3.09
N ALA A 85 -9.79 9.12 -2.79
CA ALA A 85 -10.87 8.64 -1.92
C ALA A 85 -11.94 7.86 -2.70
N ARG A 86 -12.80 7.12 -1.97
CA ARG A 86 -13.85 6.27 -2.55
C ARG A 86 -13.32 5.36 -3.66
N ALA A 87 -12.14 4.78 -3.45
CA ALA A 87 -11.43 3.99 -4.45
C ALA A 87 -12.14 2.69 -4.87
N VAL A 88 -13.15 2.25 -4.10
CA VAL A 88 -13.94 1.02 -4.31
C VAL A 88 -13.11 -0.25 -4.53
N LYS A 89 -11.93 -0.32 -3.89
CA LYS A 89 -11.10 -1.53 -3.81
C LYS A 89 -11.95 -2.72 -3.31
N PRO A 90 -11.81 -3.91 -3.90
CA PRO A 90 -10.72 -4.32 -4.80
C PRO A 90 -10.91 -3.96 -6.28
N LEU A 91 -11.98 -3.25 -6.66
CA LEU A 91 -12.24 -2.93 -8.06
C LEU A 91 -11.20 -1.94 -8.61
N PRO A 92 -10.65 -2.16 -9.82
CA PRO A 92 -9.55 -1.35 -10.35
C PRO A 92 -9.99 -0.01 -10.93
N PHE A 93 -11.31 0.22 -11.08
CA PHE A 93 -11.84 1.30 -11.91
C PHE A 93 -11.36 2.69 -11.51
N VAL A 94 -11.36 3.00 -10.21
CA VAL A 94 -10.96 4.33 -9.73
C VAL A 94 -9.45 4.50 -9.85
N ILE A 95 -8.67 3.46 -9.53
CA ILE A 95 -7.20 3.46 -9.66
C ILE A 95 -6.81 3.68 -11.12
N MET A 96 -7.33 2.85 -12.04
CA MET A 96 -7.03 2.96 -13.48
C MET A 96 -7.48 4.29 -14.06
N ARG A 97 -8.64 4.81 -13.65
CA ARG A 97 -9.11 6.13 -14.07
C ARG A 97 -8.13 7.22 -13.62
N HIS A 98 -7.66 7.16 -12.37
CA HIS A 98 -6.73 8.14 -11.83
C HIS A 98 -5.38 8.10 -12.55
N LEU A 99 -4.80 6.91 -12.73
CA LEU A 99 -3.56 6.74 -13.51
C LEU A 99 -3.66 7.35 -14.91
N LYS A 100 -4.81 7.18 -15.57
CA LYS A 100 -5.05 7.74 -16.91
C LYS A 100 -5.15 9.27 -16.91
N ILE A 101 -5.82 9.86 -15.93
CA ILE A 101 -6.02 11.31 -15.84
C ILE A 101 -4.70 12.01 -15.52
N GLU A 102 -3.91 11.45 -14.60
CA GLU A 102 -2.63 12.02 -14.18
C GLU A 102 -1.47 11.62 -15.10
N HIS A 103 -1.74 10.89 -16.18
CA HIS A 103 -0.73 10.39 -17.12
C HIS A 103 0.38 9.56 -16.46
N ILE A 104 0.05 8.83 -15.39
CA ILE A 104 0.98 7.99 -14.64
C ILE A 104 1.05 6.61 -15.31
N SER A 105 2.27 6.16 -15.59
CA SER A 105 2.52 4.83 -16.14
C SER A 105 2.34 3.75 -15.08
N PRO A 106 1.49 2.70 -15.29
CA PRO A 106 1.33 1.61 -14.33
C PRO A 106 2.65 0.94 -13.90
N GLN A 107 3.65 0.92 -14.80
CA GLN A 107 4.96 0.32 -14.54
C GLN A 107 5.81 1.13 -13.56
N SER A 108 5.54 2.43 -13.42
CA SER A 108 6.23 3.32 -12.46
C SER A 108 5.49 3.45 -11.13
N VAL A 109 4.47 2.62 -10.90
CA VAL A 109 3.66 2.61 -9.67
C VAL A 109 3.91 1.36 -8.84
N LEU A 110 4.05 1.58 -7.54
CA LEU A 110 4.04 0.53 -6.52
C LEU A 110 2.80 0.72 -5.64
N PHE A 111 1.94 -0.30 -5.57
CA PHE A 111 0.76 -0.28 -4.71
C PHE A 111 1.05 -0.98 -3.39
N VAL A 112 0.90 -0.31 -2.25
CA VAL A 112 1.20 -0.83 -0.91
C VAL A 112 -0.07 -0.95 -0.09
N GLY A 113 -0.27 -2.07 0.60
CA GLY A 113 -1.43 -2.27 1.48
C GLY A 113 -1.25 -3.45 2.42
N ASP A 114 -2.12 -3.54 3.42
CA ASP A 114 -2.07 -4.59 4.45
C ASP A 114 -3.01 -5.76 4.15
N GLN A 115 -3.91 -5.62 3.18
CA GLN A 115 -4.93 -6.62 2.83
C GLN A 115 -4.70 -7.24 1.47
N ILE A 116 -4.64 -8.57 1.42
CA ILE A 116 -4.40 -9.28 0.18
C ILE A 116 -5.62 -9.27 -0.75
N MET A 117 -6.83 -9.43 -0.21
CA MET A 117 -8.07 -9.45 -1.00
C MET A 117 -8.59 -8.07 -1.36
N THR A 118 -8.05 -7.02 -0.73
CA THR A 118 -8.41 -5.63 -1.02
C THR A 118 -7.32 -4.95 -1.84
N ASP A 119 -6.13 -4.78 -1.28
CA ASP A 119 -5.09 -3.92 -1.85
C ASP A 119 -4.24 -4.64 -2.89
N VAL A 120 -3.74 -5.83 -2.56
CA VAL A 120 -2.98 -6.65 -3.53
C VAL A 120 -3.87 -7.02 -4.71
N LEU A 121 -5.16 -7.30 -4.47
CA LEU A 121 -6.11 -7.58 -5.54
C LEU A 121 -6.34 -6.35 -6.42
N ALA A 122 -6.59 -5.18 -5.82
CA ALA A 122 -6.78 -3.94 -6.56
C ALA A 122 -5.55 -3.57 -7.41
N GLY A 123 -4.36 -3.67 -6.84
CA GLY A 123 -3.11 -3.38 -7.54
C GLY A 123 -2.86 -4.37 -8.69
N ASN A 124 -3.02 -5.67 -8.46
CA ASN A 124 -2.87 -6.69 -9.50
C ASN A 124 -3.89 -6.53 -10.62
N MET A 125 -5.16 -6.26 -10.30
CA MET A 125 -6.22 -5.98 -11.29
C MET A 125 -5.96 -4.69 -12.08
N SER A 126 -5.25 -3.74 -11.49
CA SER A 126 -4.84 -2.48 -12.14
C SER A 126 -3.51 -2.60 -12.90
N GLY A 127 -2.87 -3.78 -12.91
CA GLY A 127 -1.60 -4.02 -13.60
C GLY A 127 -0.37 -3.43 -12.88
N LEU A 128 -0.47 -3.17 -11.58
CA LEU A 128 0.58 -2.54 -10.76
C LEU A 128 1.41 -3.61 -10.02
N LYS A 129 2.66 -3.28 -9.71
CA LYS A 129 3.44 -4.04 -8.72
C LYS A 129 2.84 -3.78 -7.34
N THR A 130 2.75 -4.81 -6.50
CA THR A 130 2.09 -4.74 -5.19
C THR A 130 3.01 -5.13 -4.04
N VAL A 131 3.00 -4.36 -2.96
CA VAL A 131 3.67 -4.71 -1.71
C VAL A 131 2.60 -4.99 -0.67
N LEU A 132 2.66 -6.18 -0.08
CA LEU A 132 1.87 -6.50 1.10
C LEU A 132 2.68 -6.15 2.35
N VAL A 133 2.11 -5.35 3.25
CA VAL A 133 2.74 -5.01 4.54
C VAL A 133 2.01 -5.68 5.71
N LYS A 134 2.67 -5.79 6.87
CA LYS A 134 1.97 -6.18 8.09
C LYS A 134 1.06 -5.05 8.56
N PRO A 135 -0.11 -5.37 9.14
CA PRO A 135 -0.97 -4.35 9.71
C PRO A 135 -0.27 -3.62 10.86
N LEU A 136 -0.41 -2.30 10.93
CA LEU A 136 0.23 -1.48 11.97
C LEU A 136 -0.26 -1.81 13.39
N VAL A 137 -1.51 -2.25 13.53
CA VAL A 137 -2.08 -2.75 14.79
C VAL A 137 -2.88 -4.03 14.55
N GLU A 138 -3.01 -4.88 15.56
CA GLU A 138 -3.74 -6.16 15.45
C GLU A 138 -5.27 -6.00 15.35
N THR A 139 -5.78 -4.80 15.62
CA THR A 139 -7.20 -4.51 15.60
C THR A 139 -7.62 -3.98 14.24
N ASP A 140 -8.88 -4.21 13.89
CA ASP A 140 -9.45 -3.87 12.59
C ASP A 140 -10.85 -3.27 12.76
N ALA A 141 -11.26 -2.45 11.80
CA ALA A 141 -12.66 -2.09 11.64
C ALA A 141 -13.51 -3.35 11.40
N LYS A 142 -14.79 -3.32 11.82
CA LYS A 142 -15.69 -4.50 11.76
C LYS A 142 -15.72 -5.20 10.39
N LYS A 143 -15.76 -4.43 9.29
CA LYS A 143 -15.76 -4.97 7.92
C LYS A 143 -14.42 -5.65 7.59
N THR A 144 -13.31 -5.00 7.93
CA THR A 144 -11.96 -5.51 7.71
C THR A 144 -11.74 -6.83 8.45
N ARG A 145 -12.21 -6.96 9.70
CA ARG A 145 -12.10 -8.20 10.46
C ARG A 145 -12.73 -9.42 9.75
N VAL A 146 -13.86 -9.22 9.06
CA VAL A 146 -14.50 -10.29 8.28
C VAL A 146 -13.64 -10.66 7.07
N ASN A 147 -13.10 -9.67 6.36
CA ASN A 147 -12.18 -9.91 5.24
C ASN A 147 -10.95 -10.70 5.71
N ARG A 148 -10.34 -10.33 6.84
CA ARG A 148 -9.17 -11.04 7.41
C ARG A 148 -9.41 -12.53 7.62
N PHE A 149 -10.62 -12.94 7.97
CA PHE A 149 -10.96 -14.36 8.11
C PHE A 149 -10.80 -15.14 6.80
N PHE A 150 -11.24 -14.55 5.67
CA PHE A 150 -11.12 -15.14 4.35
C PHE A 150 -9.73 -14.98 3.74
N GLU A 151 -8.97 -13.96 4.14
CA GLU A 151 -7.61 -13.69 3.66
C GLU A 151 -6.57 -14.69 4.21
N ARG A 152 -6.70 -15.11 5.48
CA ARG A 152 -5.71 -15.95 6.16
C ARG A 152 -5.39 -17.25 5.39
N PRO A 153 -6.38 -18.04 4.90
CA PRO A 153 -6.09 -19.23 4.10
C PRO A 153 -5.35 -18.92 2.80
N ILE A 154 -5.65 -17.78 2.17
CA ILE A 154 -5.01 -17.35 0.91
C ILE A 154 -3.55 -17.00 1.16
N LEU A 155 -3.26 -16.23 2.21
CA LEU A 155 -1.89 -15.86 2.56
C LEU A 155 -1.06 -17.11 2.89
N ASN A 156 -1.59 -18.00 3.74
CA ASN A 156 -0.94 -19.26 4.09
C ASN A 156 -0.66 -20.14 2.86
N PHE A 157 -1.58 -20.16 1.89
CA PHE A 157 -1.38 -20.87 0.64
C PHE A 157 -0.24 -20.27 -0.17
N ILE A 158 -0.17 -18.93 -0.29
CA ILE A 158 0.89 -18.24 -1.05
C ILE A 158 2.25 -18.46 -0.40
N GLU A 159 2.38 -18.25 0.91
CA GLU A 159 3.64 -18.46 1.66
C GLU A 159 4.14 -19.91 1.54
N LYS A 160 3.23 -20.90 1.53
CA LYS A 160 3.59 -22.32 1.42
C LYS A 160 4.06 -22.72 0.01
N HIS A 161 3.57 -22.05 -1.04
CA HIS A 161 3.82 -22.46 -2.44
C HIS A 161 4.82 -21.57 -3.17
N ASP A 162 5.26 -20.46 -2.58
CA ASP A 162 6.30 -19.60 -3.14
C ASP A 162 7.33 -19.25 -2.05
N THR A 163 8.52 -19.81 -2.16
CA THR A 163 9.60 -19.64 -1.18
C THR A 163 10.14 -18.21 -1.11
N ASN A 164 9.78 -17.34 -2.05
CA ASN A 164 10.13 -15.92 -2.00
C ASN A 164 9.09 -15.06 -1.26
N MET A 165 7.98 -15.66 -0.81
CA MET A 165 6.92 -14.96 -0.08
C MET A 165 7.14 -15.11 1.43
N TYR A 166 8.07 -14.31 1.94
CA TYR A 166 8.33 -14.14 3.37
C TYR A 166 8.46 -12.65 3.68
N TRP A 167 8.23 -12.30 4.94
CA TRP A 167 8.33 -10.92 5.42
C TRP A 167 9.78 -10.45 5.44
N LYS A 168 10.07 -9.37 4.72
CA LYS A 168 11.41 -8.75 4.62
C LYS A 168 11.46 -7.40 5.33
N ASP A 169 12.67 -6.95 5.65
CA ASP A 169 12.93 -5.61 6.19
C ASP A 169 13.52 -4.67 5.10
N SER A 170 13.72 -5.17 3.88
CA SER A 170 14.07 -4.37 2.70
C SER A 170 13.62 -5.08 1.40
N LEU A 171 13.36 -4.31 0.33
CA LEU A 171 13.14 -4.89 -1.01
C LEU A 171 14.36 -5.70 -1.49
N ASN A 172 15.55 -5.32 -1.05
CA ASN A 172 16.81 -5.91 -1.43
C ASN A 172 17.28 -7.05 -0.51
N ASP A 173 16.47 -7.47 0.46
CA ASP A 173 16.75 -8.67 1.24
C ASP A 173 16.80 -9.89 0.31
N ARG A 174 18.02 -10.37 0.09
CA ARG A 174 18.31 -11.65 -0.56
C ARG A 174 18.36 -12.71 0.54
N ASN A 175 17.53 -13.76 0.39
CA ASN A 175 17.76 -15.03 1.08
C ASN A 175 19.11 -15.63 0.68
#